data_AF-A0A7S3MPY7-F1
#
_entry.id   AF-A0A7S3MPY7-F1
#
_cell.length_a   1.000
_cell.length_b   1.000
_cell.length_c   1.000
_cell.angle_alpha   90.00
_cell.angle_beta   90.00
_cell.angle_gamma   90.00
#
_symmetry.space_group_name_H-M   'P 1'
#
loop_
_entity.id
_entity.type
_entity.pdbx_description
1 polymer ?
#
loop_
_entity_poly.entity_id
_entity_poly.type
_entity_poly.pdbx_seq_one_letter_code
_entity_poly.pdbx_strand_id
1 'polypeptide(L)'
;MMVILALWGFLNGYTTSRTLKFFGTTDWNFSAIVAAFTLPLFISVTLGFELALAWLARTALRYSFKANLLRIVGWYLLNGSMCYLGAYRGYMQKAVQIPSPVGTVRRPIPAMPYHMSILVVAPVLGFIQFASMYAEFSYLLDSVFRSHMYAMFGFLLMNMIMQVLIVSLLAILQTYVQLCYQNYEWWWRSFAVGAAGALWMAGYALLFLVTKMKVSDFAGDASFIVYIAVFIICYGCAAGAVAVNASYYFVSKIYSSIRKD
;
A
#
# COMPACT_ATOMS: atom_id res chain seq x y z
N MET A 1 9.97 17.79 3.45
CA MET A 1 9.22 16.52 3.23
C MET A 1 9.84 15.64 2.14
N MET A 2 10.18 16.16 0.96
CA MET A 2 10.79 15.38 -0.15
C MET A 2 12.06 14.59 0.24
N VAL A 3 12.96 15.20 1.04
CA VAL A 3 14.19 14.54 1.49
C VAL A 3 13.89 13.34 2.41
N ILE A 4 12.94 13.48 3.34
CA ILE A 4 12.54 12.40 4.26
C ILE A 4 11.94 11.23 3.45
N LEU A 5 11.02 11.51 2.52
CA LEU A 5 10.44 10.47 1.66
C LEU A 5 11.47 9.75 0.80
N ALA A 6 12.51 10.45 0.37
CA ALA A 6 13.56 9.85 -0.42
C ALA A 6 14.53 8.99 0.42
N LEU A 7 14.73 9.30 1.71
CA LEU A 7 15.42 8.39 2.64
C LEU A 7 14.65 7.08 2.84
N TRP A 8 13.32 7.12 2.87
CA TRP A 8 12.49 5.90 2.86
C TRP A 8 12.64 5.08 1.56
N GLY A 9 13.16 5.68 0.48
CA GLY A 9 13.56 4.96 -0.72
C GLY A 9 14.62 3.87 -0.47
N PHE A 10 15.52 4.09 0.49
CA PHE A 10 16.49 3.07 0.90
C PHE A 10 15.79 1.82 1.45
N LEU A 11 14.80 2.00 2.32
CA LEU A 11 14.03 0.90 2.89
C LEU A 11 13.22 0.18 1.81
N ASN A 12 12.63 0.93 0.88
CA ASN A 12 11.90 0.38 -0.26
C ASN A 12 12.80 -0.51 -1.15
N GLY A 13 13.96 -0.02 -1.58
CA GLY A 13 14.91 -0.82 -2.36
C GLY A 13 15.40 -2.07 -1.62
N TYR A 14 15.64 -1.95 -0.32
CA TYR A 14 16.06 -3.07 0.53
C TYR A 14 14.99 -4.15 0.67
N THR A 15 13.72 -3.78 0.89
CA THR A 15 12.63 -4.77 1.01
C THR A 15 12.31 -5.41 -0.33
N THR A 16 12.24 -4.62 -1.43
CA THR A 16 11.96 -5.13 -2.78
C THR A 16 13.03 -6.11 -3.28
N SER A 17 14.31 -5.82 -3.06
CA SER A 17 15.40 -6.75 -3.44
C SER A 17 15.32 -8.07 -2.69
N ARG A 18 14.96 -8.06 -1.41
CA ARG A 18 14.80 -9.29 -0.61
C ARG A 18 13.58 -10.11 -1.02
N THR A 19 12.45 -9.47 -1.33
CA THR A 19 11.25 -10.17 -1.78
C THR A 19 11.44 -10.75 -3.18
N LEU A 20 12.04 -10.01 -4.12
CA LEU A 20 12.33 -10.54 -5.46
C LEU A 20 13.35 -11.68 -5.43
N LYS A 21 14.37 -11.58 -4.57
CA LYS A 21 15.32 -12.68 -4.34
C LYS A 21 14.64 -13.92 -3.76
N PHE A 22 13.62 -13.75 -2.91
CA PHE A 22 12.81 -14.87 -2.42
C PHE A 22 12.02 -15.57 -3.54
N PHE A 23 11.54 -14.84 -4.54
CA PHE A 23 10.88 -15.39 -5.72
C PHE A 23 11.84 -15.92 -6.80
N GLY A 24 13.16 -15.94 -6.54
CA GLY A 24 14.17 -16.48 -7.46
C GLY A 24 14.71 -15.48 -8.48
N THR A 25 14.45 -14.17 -8.32
CA THR A 25 15.10 -13.16 -9.16
C THR A 25 16.56 -13.00 -8.75
N THR A 26 17.48 -13.24 -9.67
CA THR A 26 18.94 -13.12 -9.44
C THR A 26 19.46 -11.70 -9.71
N ASP A 27 18.72 -10.90 -10.48
CA ASP A 27 19.19 -9.59 -10.93
C ASP A 27 18.83 -8.47 -9.94
N TRP A 28 19.85 -7.94 -9.29
CA TRP A 28 19.72 -6.83 -8.35
C TRP A 28 19.37 -5.51 -9.03
N ASN A 29 19.85 -5.30 -10.27
CA ASN A 29 19.53 -4.12 -11.08
C ASN A 29 18.04 -4.05 -11.41
N PHE A 30 17.44 -5.19 -11.81
CA PHE A 30 16.01 -5.26 -12.05
C PHE A 30 15.21 -4.92 -10.78
N SER A 31 15.63 -5.46 -9.63
CA SER A 31 15.01 -5.17 -8.34
C SER A 31 15.09 -3.68 -7.97
N ALA A 32 16.23 -3.04 -8.25
CA ALA A 32 16.43 -1.61 -8.01
C ALA A 32 15.52 -0.74 -8.91
N ILE A 33 15.40 -1.09 -10.20
CA ILE A 33 14.53 -0.38 -11.15
C ILE A 33 13.07 -0.50 -10.72
N VAL A 34 12.61 -1.71 -10.39
CA VAL A 34 11.23 -1.93 -9.93
C VAL A 34 10.93 -1.09 -8.68
N ALA A 35 11.83 -1.08 -7.69
CA ALA A 35 11.65 -0.28 -6.48
C ALA A 35 11.65 1.23 -6.75
N ALA A 36 12.55 1.70 -7.62
CA ALA A 36 12.74 3.11 -7.93
C ALA A 36 11.62 3.71 -8.80
N PHE A 37 10.99 2.91 -9.67
CA PHE A 37 10.05 3.44 -10.65
C PHE A 37 8.59 3.14 -10.35
N THR A 38 8.23 2.03 -9.68
CA THR A 38 6.81 1.62 -9.58
C THR A 38 5.91 2.68 -8.93
N LEU A 39 6.25 3.13 -7.73
CA LEU A 39 5.45 4.14 -7.01
C LEU A 39 5.66 5.56 -7.59
N PRO A 40 6.89 5.98 -7.93
CA PRO A 40 7.10 7.27 -8.56
C PRO A 40 6.42 7.44 -9.92
N LEU A 41 6.40 6.41 -10.76
CA LEU A 41 5.69 6.44 -12.03
C LEU A 41 4.19 6.64 -11.80
N PHE A 42 3.59 5.87 -10.90
CA PHE A 42 2.17 6.00 -10.56
C PHE A 42 1.82 7.44 -10.16
N ILE A 43 2.57 8.04 -9.24
CA ILE A 43 2.35 9.43 -8.80
C ILE A 43 2.61 10.44 -9.92
N SER A 44 3.65 10.23 -10.74
CA SER A 44 3.96 11.15 -11.83
C SER A 44 2.91 11.14 -12.95
N VAL A 45 2.28 9.98 -13.22
CA VAL A 45 1.18 9.85 -14.18
C VAL A 45 -0.04 10.61 -13.69
N THR A 46 -0.39 10.49 -12.41
CA THR A 46 -1.53 11.23 -11.84
C THR A 46 -1.29 12.73 -11.81
N LEU A 47 -0.07 13.17 -11.47
CA LEU A 47 0.31 14.58 -11.55
C LEU A 47 0.33 15.10 -12.99
N GLY A 48 0.73 14.27 -13.96
CA GLY A 48 0.67 14.59 -15.38
C GLY A 48 -0.76 14.77 -15.88
N PHE A 49 -1.69 13.94 -15.39
CA PHE A 49 -3.12 14.07 -15.66
C PHE A 49 -3.69 15.38 -15.10
N GLU A 50 -3.35 15.75 -13.87
CA GLU A 50 -3.75 17.05 -13.30
C GLU A 50 -3.18 18.23 -14.08
N LEU A 51 -1.91 18.14 -14.51
CA LEU A 51 -1.29 19.18 -15.32
C LEU A 51 -2.03 19.35 -16.66
N ALA A 52 -2.46 18.25 -17.28
CA ALA A 52 -3.26 18.29 -18.50
C ALA A 52 -4.64 18.94 -18.26
N LEU A 53 -5.32 18.60 -17.16
CA LEU A 53 -6.59 19.22 -16.77
C LEU A 53 -6.45 20.73 -16.50
N ALA A 54 -5.40 21.14 -15.79
CA ALA A 54 -5.11 22.55 -15.52
C ALA A 54 -4.80 23.33 -16.80
N TRP A 55 -4.12 22.71 -17.76
CA TRP A 55 -3.87 23.29 -19.08
C TRP A 55 -5.17 23.50 -19.86
N LEU A 56 -6.06 22.50 -19.88
CA LEU A 56 -7.36 22.58 -20.54
C LEU A 56 -8.27 23.65 -19.91
N ALA A 57 -8.24 23.78 -18.59
CA ALA A 57 -9.02 24.76 -17.85
C ALA A 57 -8.49 26.21 -17.95
N ARG A 58 -7.36 26.43 -18.65
CA ARG A 58 -6.67 27.73 -18.77
C ARG A 58 -6.37 28.41 -17.42
N THR A 59 -6.35 27.65 -16.32
CA THR A 59 -5.96 28.11 -14.99
C THR A 59 -4.44 28.17 -14.90
N ALA A 60 -3.84 29.06 -15.70
CA ALA A 60 -2.40 29.17 -15.95
C ALA A 60 -1.56 29.58 -14.72
N LEU A 61 -2.18 29.90 -13.58
CA LEU A 61 -1.50 30.52 -12.44
C LEU A 61 -1.09 29.54 -11.33
N ARG A 62 -1.62 28.30 -11.29
CA ARG A 62 -1.44 27.44 -10.09
C ARG A 62 -0.18 26.56 -10.13
N TYR A 63 0.36 26.28 -11.31
CA TYR A 63 1.47 25.33 -11.47
C TYR A 63 2.46 25.74 -12.57
N SER A 64 3.60 26.33 -12.18
CA SER A 64 4.70 26.56 -13.11
C SER A 64 5.26 25.22 -13.62
N PHE A 65 5.19 24.99 -14.92
CA PHE A 65 5.69 23.78 -15.58
C PHE A 65 7.14 23.47 -15.16
N LYS A 66 7.99 24.50 -15.14
CA LYS A 66 9.40 24.39 -14.75
C LYS A 66 9.56 23.91 -13.30
N ALA A 67 8.74 24.40 -12.38
CA ALA A 67 8.79 24.02 -10.97
C ALA A 67 8.33 22.57 -10.74
N ASN A 68 7.28 22.14 -11.45
CA ASN A 68 6.82 20.75 -11.38
C ASN A 68 7.83 19.77 -11.99
N LEU A 69 8.43 20.12 -13.13
CA LEU A 69 9.47 19.30 -13.74
C LEU A 69 10.68 19.14 -12.80
N LEU A 70 11.16 20.24 -12.21
CA LEU A 70 12.27 20.19 -11.26
C LEU A 70 11.94 19.33 -10.04
N ARG A 71 10.70 19.42 -9.52
CA ARG A 71 10.23 18.61 -8.39
C ARG A 71 10.22 17.12 -8.74
N ILE A 72 9.71 16.77 -9.91
CA ILE A 72 9.64 15.38 -10.40
C ILE A 72 11.05 14.83 -10.58
N VAL A 73 11.90 15.50 -11.35
CA VAL A 73 13.28 15.07 -11.61
C VAL A 73 14.09 14.98 -10.32
N GLY A 74 13.97 15.98 -9.45
CA GLY A 74 14.64 15.97 -8.15
C GLY A 74 14.23 14.78 -7.27
N TRP A 75 12.94 14.43 -7.29
CA TRP A 75 12.44 13.26 -6.55
C TRP A 75 12.93 11.94 -7.16
N TYR A 76 12.88 11.79 -8.48
CA TYR A 76 13.39 10.59 -9.17
C TYR A 76 14.89 10.37 -8.92
N LEU A 77 15.71 11.43 -8.96
CA LEU A 77 17.15 11.33 -8.71
C LEU A 77 17.44 10.94 -7.27
N LEU A 78 16.79 11.61 -6.30
CA LEU A 78 17.07 11.38 -4.87
C LEU A 78 16.46 10.07 -4.38
N ASN A 79 15.23 9.73 -4.77
CA ASN A 79 14.61 8.45 -4.43
C ASN A 79 15.25 7.29 -5.20
N GLY A 80 15.52 7.46 -6.49
CA GLY A 80 16.12 6.42 -7.33
C GLY A 80 17.52 6.02 -6.86
N SER A 81 18.37 7.01 -6.54
CA SER A 81 19.71 6.72 -5.97
C SER A 81 19.62 5.98 -4.63
N MET A 82 18.73 6.40 -3.74
CA MET A 82 18.52 5.73 -2.45
C MET A 82 17.94 4.31 -2.61
N CYS A 83 16.99 4.10 -3.51
CA CYS A 83 16.45 2.79 -3.86
C CYS A 83 17.53 1.85 -4.41
N TYR A 84 18.44 2.37 -5.25
CA TYR A 84 19.56 1.61 -5.79
C TYR A 84 20.53 1.15 -4.69
N LEU A 85 20.90 2.06 -3.78
CA LEU A 85 21.74 1.74 -2.61
C LEU A 85 21.07 0.71 -1.69
N GLY A 86 19.76 0.86 -1.44
CA GLY A 86 18.97 -0.08 -0.66
C GLY A 86 18.90 -1.47 -1.29
N ALA A 87 18.64 -1.53 -2.59
CA ALA A 87 18.55 -2.77 -3.35
C ALA A 87 19.88 -3.53 -3.41
N TYR A 88 21.00 -2.81 -3.61
CA TYR A 88 22.33 -3.40 -3.56
C TYR A 88 22.60 -4.06 -2.20
N ARG A 89 22.31 -3.34 -1.10
CA ARG A 89 22.51 -3.86 0.26
C ARG A 89 21.57 -5.01 0.62
N GLY A 90 20.32 -4.97 0.14
CA GLY A 90 19.37 -6.07 0.33
C GLY A 90 19.75 -7.32 -0.47
N TYR A 91 20.31 -7.16 -1.67
CA TYR A 91 20.80 -8.27 -2.48
C TYR A 91 22.00 -8.99 -1.86
N MET A 92 22.91 -8.25 -1.21
CA MET A 92 24.08 -8.82 -0.53
C MET A 92 23.70 -9.72 0.67
N GLN A 93 22.48 -9.58 1.21
CA GLN A 93 22.03 -10.45 2.28
C GLN A 93 21.63 -11.84 1.78
N LYS A 94 21.72 -12.82 2.68
CA LYS A 94 21.28 -14.19 2.39
C LYS A 94 19.79 -14.20 2.03
N ALA A 95 19.44 -15.01 1.02
CA ALA A 95 18.05 -15.24 0.66
C ALA A 95 17.28 -15.75 1.87
N VAL A 96 16.01 -15.35 2.00
CA VAL A 96 15.19 -15.78 3.12
C VAL A 96 14.92 -17.28 2.97
N GLN A 97 15.36 -18.07 3.94
CA GLN A 97 15.23 -19.51 3.90
C GLN A 97 13.81 -19.92 4.29
N ILE A 98 13.25 -20.88 3.55
CA ILE A 98 11.96 -21.47 3.89
C ILE A 98 12.20 -22.44 5.07
N PRO A 99 11.50 -22.29 6.21
CA PRO A 99 11.81 -23.02 7.44
C PRO A 99 11.54 -24.53 7.37
N SER A 100 10.66 -24.97 6.47
CA SER A 100 10.30 -26.38 6.29
C SER A 100 10.57 -26.85 4.85
N PRO A 101 10.98 -28.12 4.66
CA PRO A 101 11.09 -28.70 3.32
C PRO A 101 9.71 -28.71 2.66
N VAL A 102 9.62 -28.11 1.47
CA VAL A 102 8.38 -28.08 0.68
C VAL A 102 8.40 -29.28 -0.26
N GLY A 103 7.31 -30.05 -0.28
CA GLY A 103 7.16 -31.15 -1.23
C GLY A 103 7.12 -30.65 -2.67
N THR A 104 7.67 -31.42 -3.60
CA THR A 104 7.70 -31.09 -5.04
C THR A 104 6.31 -31.14 -5.69
N VAL A 105 5.37 -31.90 -5.10
CA VAL A 105 4.01 -32.06 -5.61
C VAL A 105 3.05 -31.15 -4.83
N ARG A 106 2.28 -30.34 -5.57
CA ARG A 106 1.17 -29.55 -5.00
C ARG A 106 0.14 -30.48 -4.39
N ARG A 107 -0.16 -30.28 -3.12
CA ARG A 107 -1.30 -30.97 -2.50
C ARG A 107 -2.61 -30.39 -3.08
N PRO A 108 -3.62 -31.23 -3.37
CA PRO A 108 -4.93 -30.75 -3.77
C PRO A 108 -5.56 -29.95 -2.62
N ILE A 109 -6.20 -28.82 -2.93
CA ILE A 109 -6.85 -27.97 -1.96
C ILE A 109 -8.29 -28.49 -1.77
N PRO A 110 -8.75 -28.75 -0.54
CA PRO A 110 -10.13 -29.19 -0.31
C PRO A 110 -11.13 -28.10 -0.71
N ALA A 111 -12.36 -28.50 -1.04
CA ALA A 111 -13.43 -27.55 -1.35
C ALA A 111 -13.69 -26.65 -0.14
N MET A 112 -13.52 -25.33 -0.32
CA MET A 112 -13.75 -24.35 0.73
C MET A 112 -15.25 -24.04 0.86
N PRO A 113 -15.74 -23.84 2.10
CA PRO A 113 -17.12 -23.43 2.29
C PRO A 113 -17.33 -21.99 1.78
N TYR A 114 -18.55 -21.68 1.35
CA TYR A 114 -18.87 -20.39 0.70
C TYR A 114 -18.53 -19.16 1.57
N HIS A 115 -18.73 -19.24 2.89
CA HIS A 115 -18.42 -18.16 3.83
C HIS A 115 -16.91 -17.87 3.96
N MET A 116 -16.05 -18.81 3.54
CA MET A 116 -14.60 -18.63 3.47
C MET A 116 -14.13 -18.13 2.10
N SER A 117 -15.04 -17.85 1.16
CA SER A 117 -14.67 -17.22 -0.11
C SER A 117 -14.03 -15.86 0.14
N ILE A 118 -12.99 -15.53 -0.64
CA ILE A 118 -12.33 -14.23 -0.56
C ILE A 118 -13.31 -13.07 -0.80
N LEU A 119 -14.33 -13.30 -1.63
CA LEU A 119 -15.37 -12.31 -1.93
C LEU A 119 -16.26 -11.99 -0.73
N VAL A 120 -16.36 -12.89 0.25
CA VAL A 120 -17.13 -12.68 1.48
C VAL A 120 -16.21 -12.15 2.58
N VAL A 121 -15.05 -12.78 2.76
CA VAL A 121 -14.16 -12.45 3.88
C VAL A 121 -13.46 -11.10 3.68
N ALA A 122 -13.03 -10.77 2.46
CA ALA A 122 -12.33 -9.51 2.23
C ALA A 122 -13.21 -8.28 2.54
N PRO A 123 -14.46 -8.16 2.07
CA PRO A 123 -15.31 -7.03 2.45
C PRO A 123 -15.62 -6.96 3.94
N VAL A 124 -15.85 -8.09 4.62
CA VAL A 124 -16.16 -8.13 6.06
C VAL A 124 -14.98 -7.64 6.89
N LEU A 125 -13.78 -8.19 6.66
CA LEU A 125 -12.58 -7.75 7.36
C LEU A 125 -12.16 -6.33 6.95
N GLY A 126 -12.38 -5.96 5.69
CA GLY A 126 -12.18 -4.61 5.19
C GLY A 126 -13.08 -3.58 5.88
N PHE A 127 -14.32 -3.95 6.23
CA PHE A 127 -15.21 -3.07 6.98
C PHE A 127 -14.67 -2.79 8.38
N ILE A 128 -14.13 -3.81 9.05
CA ILE A 128 -13.50 -3.67 10.38
C ILE A 128 -12.27 -2.74 10.28
N GLN A 129 -11.43 -2.91 9.25
CA GLN A 129 -10.30 -2.01 8.99
C GLN A 129 -10.77 -0.56 8.79
N PHE A 130 -11.80 -0.38 7.95
CA PHE A 130 -12.36 0.94 7.66
C PHE A 130 -12.98 1.59 8.91
N ALA A 131 -13.70 0.83 9.73
CA ALA A 131 -14.30 1.33 10.97
C ALA A 131 -13.23 1.91 11.90
N SER A 132 -12.05 1.28 11.97
CA SER A 132 -10.94 1.82 12.75
C SER A 132 -10.32 3.08 12.16
N MET A 133 -10.38 3.27 10.83
CA MET A 133 -9.78 4.42 10.12
C MET A 133 -10.80 5.55 9.84
N TYR A 134 -12.05 5.35 10.24
CA TYR A 134 -13.16 6.19 9.84
C TYR A 134 -12.98 7.64 10.32
N ALA A 135 -12.56 7.82 11.57
CA ALA A 135 -12.40 9.14 12.17
C ALA A 135 -11.28 9.93 11.49
N GLU A 136 -10.16 9.28 11.20
CA GLU A 136 -9.00 9.89 10.55
C GLU A 136 -9.31 10.21 9.08
N PHE A 137 -9.98 9.30 8.37
CA PHE A 137 -10.33 9.53 6.98
C PHE A 137 -11.36 10.65 6.83
N SER A 138 -12.39 10.68 7.68
CA SER A 138 -13.37 11.78 7.72
C SER A 138 -12.69 13.12 8.01
N TYR A 139 -11.78 13.14 8.98
CA TYR A 139 -11.00 14.33 9.30
C TYR A 139 -10.12 14.76 8.13
N LEU A 140 -9.48 13.80 7.43
CA LEU A 140 -8.67 14.08 6.25
C LEU A 140 -9.52 14.77 5.17
N LEU A 141 -10.72 14.25 4.87
CA LEU A 141 -11.62 14.88 3.90
C LEU A 141 -12.06 16.28 4.33
N ASP A 142 -12.41 16.49 5.59
CA ASP A 142 -12.80 17.82 6.10
C ASP A 142 -11.62 18.81 6.11
N SER A 143 -10.40 18.34 6.40
CA SER A 143 -9.19 19.17 6.45
C SER A 143 -8.79 19.74 5.09
N VAL A 144 -9.12 19.05 4.00
CA VAL A 144 -8.90 19.56 2.64
C VAL A 144 -9.72 20.84 2.38
N PHE A 145 -10.87 20.98 3.04
CA PHE A 145 -11.75 22.15 2.92
C PHE A 145 -11.57 23.18 4.04
N ARG A 146 -11.03 22.82 5.21
CA ARG A 146 -10.78 23.75 6.33
C ARG A 146 -9.29 23.78 6.70
N SER A 147 -8.68 24.95 6.60
CA SER A 147 -7.26 25.25 6.83
C SER A 147 -6.73 25.10 8.27
N HIS A 148 -7.29 24.18 9.08
CA HIS A 148 -6.86 23.94 10.46
C HIS A 148 -5.82 22.81 10.51
N MET A 149 -4.58 23.08 10.06
CA MET A 149 -3.58 22.04 9.80
C MET A 149 -2.69 21.62 10.98
N TYR A 150 -2.69 22.34 12.12
CA TYR A 150 -1.55 22.25 13.06
C TYR A 150 -1.75 21.38 14.31
N ALA A 151 -3.00 21.03 14.70
CA ALA A 151 -3.24 20.30 15.95
C ALA A 151 -3.18 18.77 15.86
N MET A 152 -3.07 18.18 14.67
CA MET A 152 -3.40 16.75 14.47
C MET A 152 -2.24 15.83 14.03
N PHE A 153 -1.02 16.36 13.84
CA PHE A 153 0.08 15.54 13.33
C PHE A 153 0.48 14.41 14.30
N GLY A 154 0.41 14.64 15.61
CA GLY A 154 0.65 13.61 16.63
C GLY A 154 -0.44 12.55 16.70
N PHE A 155 -1.71 12.96 16.58
CA PHE A 155 -2.86 12.05 16.53
C PHE A 155 -2.82 11.14 15.31
N LEU A 156 -2.50 11.69 14.13
CA LEU A 156 -2.36 10.93 12.88
C LEU A 156 -1.26 9.86 12.97
N LEU A 157 -0.14 10.17 13.63
CA LEU A 157 0.97 9.22 13.79
C LEU A 157 0.56 8.04 14.69
N MET A 158 -0.08 8.31 15.83
CA MET A 158 -0.56 7.26 16.73
C MET A 158 -1.58 6.34 16.05
N ASN A 159 -2.49 6.92 15.28
CA ASN A 159 -3.46 6.17 14.49
C ASN A 159 -2.80 5.33 13.39
N MET A 160 -1.76 5.83 12.70
CA MET A 160 -1.02 5.04 11.71
C MET A 160 -0.44 3.75 12.33
N ILE A 161 0.09 3.83 13.55
CA ILE A 161 0.59 2.66 14.28
C ILE A 161 -0.55 1.69 14.60
N MET A 162 -1.68 2.20 15.10
CA MET A 162 -2.87 1.38 15.40
C MET A 162 -3.39 0.67 14.14
N GLN A 163 -3.41 1.36 12.99
CA GLN A 163 -3.80 0.78 11.71
C GLN A 163 -2.90 -0.37 11.29
N VAL A 164 -1.57 -0.22 11.42
CA VAL A 164 -0.61 -1.30 11.12
C VAL A 164 -0.88 -2.52 12.01
N LEU A 165 -1.19 -2.30 13.30
CA LEU A 165 -1.52 -3.38 14.24
C LEU A 165 -2.81 -4.10 13.85
N ILE A 166 -3.86 -3.36 13.49
CA ILE A 166 -5.15 -3.95 13.12
C ILE A 166 -5.04 -4.72 11.79
N VAL A 167 -4.42 -4.13 10.77
CA VAL A 167 -4.19 -4.79 9.48
C VAL A 167 -3.35 -6.06 9.65
N SER A 168 -2.31 -6.02 10.48
CA SER A 168 -1.49 -7.21 10.74
C SER A 168 -2.25 -8.30 11.51
N LEU A 169 -3.04 -7.93 12.54
CA LEU A 169 -3.85 -8.89 13.30
C LEU A 169 -4.91 -9.57 12.44
N LEU A 170 -5.64 -8.81 11.62
CA LEU A 170 -6.68 -9.35 10.74
C LEU A 170 -6.09 -10.25 9.65
N ALA A 171 -4.91 -9.89 9.12
CA ALA A 171 -4.19 -10.72 8.17
C ALA A 171 -3.74 -12.05 8.80
N ILE A 172 -3.18 -12.00 10.02
CA ILE A 172 -2.77 -13.20 10.77
C ILE A 172 -3.97 -14.11 11.03
N LEU A 173 -5.06 -13.54 11.56
CA LEU A 173 -6.30 -14.26 11.86
C LEU A 173 -6.83 -14.97 10.61
N GLN A 174 -6.92 -14.26 9.49
CA GLN A 174 -7.42 -14.86 8.25
C GLN A 174 -6.51 -15.98 7.76
N THR A 175 -5.18 -15.78 7.81
CA THR A 175 -4.25 -16.85 7.40
C THR A 175 -4.31 -18.05 8.31
N TYR A 176 -4.51 -17.87 9.61
CA TYR A 176 -4.68 -18.96 10.55
C TYR A 176 -5.91 -19.80 10.19
N VAL A 177 -7.07 -19.15 10.02
CA VAL A 177 -8.30 -19.84 9.62
C VAL A 177 -8.12 -20.55 8.28
N GLN A 178 -7.51 -19.89 7.30
CA GLN A 178 -7.23 -20.49 5.99
C GLN A 178 -6.35 -21.75 6.08
N LEU A 179 -5.32 -21.74 6.94
CA LEU A 179 -4.45 -22.89 7.17
C LEU A 179 -5.18 -24.04 7.88
N CYS A 180 -6.14 -23.74 8.77
CA CYS A 180 -7.01 -24.77 9.37
C CYS A 180 -7.85 -25.51 8.33
N TYR A 181 -8.26 -24.84 7.24
CA TYR A 181 -8.90 -25.47 6.08
C TYR A 181 -7.91 -26.09 5.09
N GLN A 182 -6.64 -26.27 5.48
CA GLN A 182 -5.59 -26.87 4.66
C GLN A 182 -5.31 -26.12 3.34
N ASN A 183 -5.71 -24.86 3.23
CA ASN A 183 -5.41 -24.04 2.07
C ASN A 183 -4.09 -23.28 2.27
N TYR A 184 -3.08 -23.61 1.47
CA TYR A 184 -1.74 -22.99 1.52
C TYR A 184 -1.59 -21.72 0.67
N GLU A 185 -2.60 -21.32 -0.12
CA GLU A 185 -2.55 -20.14 -1.01
C GLU A 185 -2.85 -18.85 -0.25
N TRP A 186 -2.05 -18.54 0.77
CA TRP A 186 -2.30 -17.41 1.67
C TRP A 186 -1.79 -16.06 1.12
N TRP A 187 -0.73 -16.05 0.31
CA TRP A 187 -0.05 -14.82 -0.16
C TRP A 187 -1.01 -13.76 -0.74
N TRP A 188 -1.74 -14.08 -1.81
CA TRP A 188 -2.65 -13.14 -2.47
C TRP A 188 -3.92 -12.88 -1.66
N ARG A 189 -4.34 -13.85 -0.84
CA ARG A 189 -5.53 -13.71 0.00
C ARG A 189 -5.28 -12.75 1.17
N SER A 190 -4.13 -12.83 1.83
CA SER A 190 -3.68 -11.86 2.83
C SER A 190 -3.59 -10.46 2.23
N PHE A 191 -3.03 -10.32 1.03
CA PHE A 191 -2.96 -9.04 0.33
C PHE A 191 -4.35 -8.46 0.08
N ALA A 192 -5.27 -9.25 -0.47
CA ALA A 192 -6.63 -8.82 -0.75
C ALA A 192 -7.40 -8.42 0.51
N VAL A 193 -7.22 -9.14 1.63
CA VAL A 193 -7.82 -8.77 2.92
C VAL A 193 -7.24 -7.47 3.48
N GLY A 194 -5.92 -7.25 3.37
CA GLY A 194 -5.31 -5.98 3.77
C GLY A 194 -5.75 -4.81 2.90
N ALA A 195 -5.90 -5.04 1.59
CA ALA A 195 -6.33 -4.01 0.63
C ALA A 195 -7.83 -3.70 0.69
N ALA A 196 -8.65 -4.59 1.27
CA ALA A 196 -10.11 -4.44 1.26
C ALA A 196 -10.63 -3.20 1.99
N GLY A 197 -9.89 -2.68 2.99
CA GLY A 197 -10.23 -1.40 3.62
C GLY A 197 -10.30 -0.23 2.62
N ALA A 198 -9.50 -0.26 1.55
CA ALA A 198 -9.50 0.76 0.50
C ALA A 198 -10.84 0.80 -0.27
N LEU A 199 -11.53 -0.33 -0.42
CA LEU A 199 -12.84 -0.39 -1.09
C LEU A 199 -13.90 0.39 -0.30
N TRP A 200 -13.90 0.24 1.03
CA TRP A 200 -14.81 0.97 1.91
C TRP A 200 -14.49 2.46 1.97
N MET A 201 -13.21 2.83 1.95
CA MET A 201 -12.79 4.22 1.83
C MET A 201 -13.26 4.86 0.52
N ALA A 202 -13.19 4.14 -0.60
CA ALA A 202 -13.72 4.61 -1.88
C ALA A 202 -15.24 4.83 -1.80
N GLY A 203 -15.98 3.90 -1.18
CA GLY A 203 -17.41 4.08 -0.93
C GLY A 203 -17.72 5.34 -0.11
N TYR A 204 -16.99 5.58 0.96
CA TYR A 204 -17.17 6.78 1.79
C TYR A 204 -16.80 8.07 1.04
N ALA A 205 -15.71 8.06 0.27
CA ALA A 205 -15.31 9.20 -0.56
C ALA A 205 -16.38 9.56 -1.59
N LEU A 206 -17.01 8.56 -2.24
CA LEU A 206 -18.13 8.78 -3.16
C LEU A 206 -19.35 9.39 -2.45
N LEU A 207 -19.69 8.90 -1.26
CA LEU A 207 -20.77 9.48 -0.45
C LEU A 207 -20.45 10.94 -0.06
N PHE A 208 -19.21 11.23 0.30
CA PHE A 208 -18.76 12.58 0.63
C PHE A 208 -18.87 13.53 -0.58
N LEU A 209 -18.43 13.07 -1.76
CA LEU A 209 -18.56 13.82 -3.02
C LEU A 209 -20.01 14.19 -3.33
N VAL A 210 -20.96 13.25 -3.19
CA VAL A 210 -22.38 13.50 -3.50
C VAL A 210 -23.06 14.40 -2.46
N THR A 211 -22.68 14.29 -1.18
CA THR A 211 -23.41 14.97 -0.08
C THR A 211 -22.82 16.32 0.33
N LYS A 212 -21.52 16.55 0.15
CA LYS A 212 -20.81 17.71 0.70
C LYS A 212 -20.22 18.64 -0.35
N MET A 213 -19.88 18.16 -1.55
CA MET A 213 -19.39 19.05 -2.61
C MET A 213 -20.54 19.80 -3.27
N LYS A 214 -20.50 21.13 -3.20
CA LYS A 214 -21.29 22.00 -4.07
C LYS A 214 -20.49 22.22 -5.34
N VAL A 215 -20.95 21.61 -6.44
CA VAL A 215 -20.34 21.75 -7.79
C VAL A 215 -20.24 23.23 -8.13
N SER A 216 -19.04 23.78 -8.05
CA SER A 216 -18.77 25.20 -8.32
C SER A 216 -17.61 25.38 -9.29
N ASP A 217 -16.63 24.46 -9.29
CA ASP A 217 -15.54 24.45 -10.26
C ASP A 217 -15.17 23.01 -10.65
N PHE A 218 -15.44 22.64 -11.90
CA PHE A 218 -15.18 21.30 -12.45
C PHE A 218 -13.69 20.92 -12.34
N ALA A 219 -12.78 21.89 -12.49
CA ALA A 219 -11.34 21.62 -12.40
C ALA A 219 -10.90 21.32 -10.95
N GLY A 220 -11.51 21.98 -9.97
CA GLY A 220 -11.29 21.72 -8.55
C GLY A 220 -11.80 20.35 -8.12
N ASP A 221 -13.01 20.00 -8.53
CA ASP A 221 -13.66 18.73 -8.19
C ASP A 221 -12.90 17.54 -8.82
N ALA A 222 -12.48 17.67 -10.10
CA ALA A 222 -11.68 16.65 -10.77
C ALA A 222 -10.32 16.43 -10.08
N SER A 223 -9.63 17.51 -9.67
CA SER A 223 -8.36 17.41 -8.98
C SER A 223 -8.50 16.71 -7.61
N PHE A 224 -9.57 17.01 -6.87
CA PHE A 224 -9.85 16.36 -5.59
C PHE A 224 -10.08 14.84 -5.73
N ILE A 225 -10.83 14.43 -6.75
CA ILE A 225 -11.06 13.00 -7.04
C ILE A 225 -9.73 12.30 -7.32
N VAL A 226 -8.83 12.92 -8.09
CA VAL A 226 -7.50 12.37 -8.39
C VAL A 226 -6.68 12.21 -7.11
N TYR A 227 -6.60 13.24 -6.25
CA TYR A 227 -5.86 13.15 -4.98
C TYR A 227 -6.37 12.04 -4.06
N ILE A 228 -7.68 11.91 -3.92
CA ILE A 228 -8.28 10.85 -3.09
C ILE A 228 -8.05 9.48 -3.70
N ALA A 229 -8.20 9.34 -5.01
CA ALA A 229 -7.95 8.06 -5.69
C ALA A 229 -6.50 7.60 -5.48
N VAL A 230 -5.53 8.52 -5.61
CA VAL A 230 -4.12 8.24 -5.32
C VAL A 230 -3.93 7.82 -3.86
N PHE A 231 -4.56 8.52 -2.92
CA PHE A 231 -4.47 8.19 -1.49
C PHE A 231 -5.02 6.78 -1.19
N ILE A 232 -6.21 6.46 -1.71
CA ILE A 232 -6.86 5.16 -1.50
C ILE A 232 -6.05 4.02 -2.11
N ILE A 233 -5.52 4.19 -3.32
CA ILE A 233 -4.69 3.17 -3.98
C ILE A 233 -3.40 2.95 -3.20
N CYS A 234 -2.71 4.02 -2.82
CA CYS A 234 -1.49 3.94 -2.00
C CYS A 234 -1.76 3.26 -0.65
N TYR A 235 -2.87 3.60 0.00
CA TYR A 235 -3.30 2.97 1.26
C TYR A 235 -3.55 1.47 1.06
N GLY A 236 -4.33 1.08 0.04
CA GLY A 236 -4.64 -0.33 -0.24
C GLY A 236 -3.39 -1.16 -0.51
N CYS A 237 -2.44 -0.63 -1.28
CA CYS A 237 -1.16 -1.28 -1.52
C CYS A 237 -0.31 -1.39 -0.24
N ALA A 238 -0.26 -0.33 0.58
CA ALA A 238 0.50 -0.32 1.82
C ALA A 238 -0.08 -1.30 2.85
N ALA A 239 -1.40 -1.28 3.07
CA ALA A 239 -2.10 -2.19 3.96
C ALA A 239 -1.99 -3.65 3.47
N GLY A 240 -2.14 -3.90 2.17
CA GLY A 240 -1.89 -5.21 1.57
C GLY A 240 -0.46 -5.70 1.79
N ALA A 241 0.55 -4.84 1.63
CA ALA A 241 1.95 -5.20 1.86
C ALA A 241 2.24 -5.51 3.34
N VAL A 242 1.68 -4.73 4.28
CA VAL A 242 1.77 -5.02 5.73
C VAL A 242 1.13 -6.37 6.05
N ALA A 243 -0.06 -6.64 5.49
CA ALA A 243 -0.77 -7.90 5.69
C ALA A 243 0.04 -9.12 5.22
N VAL A 244 0.64 -9.06 4.01
CA VAL A 244 1.48 -10.15 3.50
C VAL A 244 2.71 -10.38 4.37
N ASN A 245 3.39 -9.31 4.80
CA ASN A 245 4.57 -9.44 5.65
C ASN A 245 4.22 -10.01 7.04
N ALA A 246 3.11 -9.60 7.63
CA ALA A 246 2.63 -10.13 8.91
C ALA A 246 2.28 -11.62 8.80
N SER A 247 1.52 -12.00 7.77
CA SER A 247 1.19 -13.39 7.47
C SER A 247 2.46 -14.24 7.21
N TYR A 248 3.43 -13.71 6.47
CA TYR A 248 4.70 -14.39 6.22
C TYR A 248 5.46 -14.68 7.52
N TYR A 249 5.58 -13.71 8.41
CA TYR A 249 6.24 -13.89 9.70
C TYR A 249 5.52 -14.93 10.57
N PHE A 250 4.19 -14.88 10.61
CA PHE A 250 3.35 -15.84 11.32
C PHE A 250 3.53 -17.28 10.81
N VAL A 251 3.39 -17.47 9.50
CA VAL A 251 3.60 -18.76 8.83
C VAL A 251 5.00 -19.29 9.10
N SER A 252 6.02 -18.45 8.91
CA SER A 252 7.41 -18.84 9.16
C SER A 252 7.62 -19.28 10.61
N LYS A 253 6.95 -18.64 11.57
CA LYS A 253 7.07 -18.99 12.99
C LYS A 253 6.44 -20.35 13.30
N ILE A 254 5.23 -20.60 12.81
CA ILE A 254 4.53 -21.90 13.00
C ILE A 254 5.32 -23.05 12.37
N TYR A 255 5.77 -22.89 11.12
CA TYR A 255 6.50 -23.97 10.46
C TYR A 255 7.91 -24.18 11.03
N SER A 256 8.49 -23.18 11.69
CA SER A 256 9.77 -23.35 12.41
C SER A 256 9.64 -24.13 13.72
N SER A 257 8.45 -24.13 14.37
CA SER A 257 8.23 -24.86 15.63
C SER A 257 7.89 -26.33 15.43
N ILE A 258 7.32 -26.69 14.28
CA ILE A 258 6.87 -28.07 13.96
C ILE A 258 8.03 -29.10 13.86
N ARG A 259 9.29 -28.66 13.90
CA ARG A 259 10.47 -29.52 13.72
C ARG A 259 11.26 -29.80 15.01
N LYS A 260 10.70 -29.50 16.18
CA LYS A 260 11.38 -29.67 17.48
C LYS A 260 10.80 -30.77 18.39
N ASP A 261 9.76 -31.47 17.94
CA ASP A 261 9.19 -32.64 18.63
C ASP A 261 9.41 -33.92 17.81
#